data_AF-G4NT45-F1
#
_entry.id   AF-G4NT45-F1
#
_cell.length_a   1.000
_cell.length_b   1.000
_cell.length_c   1.000
_cell.angle_alpha   90.00
_cell.angle_beta   90.00
_cell.angle_gamma   90.00
#
_symmetry.space_group_name_H-M   'P 1'
#
loop_
_entity.id
_entity.type
_entity.pdbx_description
1 polymer ?
#
loop_
_entity_poly.entity_id
_entity_poly.type
_entity_poly.pdbx_seq_one_letter_code
_entity_poly.pdbx_strand_id
1 'polypeptide(L)'
;MASLKGVSANPTKQNHILGEDKIVRVAVKNDNDYIAGPNLIPQRKESGKWKTLNSNSPNPLKPDQKDYDDWGIKEMFDNKKGTYRFKVEVERYDSKGDPVKTEGTFYTDEFYIK
;
A
#
# COMPACT_ATOMS: atom_id res chain seq x y z
N MET A 1 10.15 7.83 1.14
CA MET A 1 9.09 6.85 1.44
C MET A 1 8.28 7.39 2.62
N ALA A 2 7.01 7.69 2.39
CA ALA A 2 5.99 7.95 3.40
C ALA A 2 6.03 6.87 4.49
N SER A 3 5.94 7.32 5.74
CA SER A 3 6.12 6.47 6.89
C SER A 3 5.38 7.01 8.10
N LEU A 4 5.07 6.11 9.03
CA LEU A 4 4.50 6.42 10.33
C LEU A 4 4.88 5.29 11.29
N LYS A 5 5.35 5.62 12.49
CA LYS A 5 5.67 4.64 13.56
C LYS A 5 6.59 3.49 13.08
N GLY A 6 7.66 3.85 12.39
CA GLY A 6 8.65 2.88 11.88
C GLY A 6 8.16 2.00 10.73
N VAL A 7 6.91 2.11 10.28
CA VAL A 7 6.40 1.42 9.09
C VAL A 7 6.41 2.39 7.92
N SER A 8 6.85 1.93 6.75
CA SER A 8 6.88 2.73 5.53
C SER A 8 6.37 1.95 4.32
N ALA A 9 5.74 2.68 3.39
CA ALA A 9 5.22 2.12 2.16
C ALA A 9 5.24 3.16 1.02
N ASN A 10 5.58 2.76 -0.21
CA ASN A 10 5.32 3.57 -1.42
C ASN A 10 5.33 2.76 -2.72
N PRO A 11 4.58 3.19 -3.76
CA PRO A 11 4.77 2.73 -5.12
C PRO A 11 6.23 2.89 -5.55
N THR A 12 6.77 1.86 -6.19
CA THR A 12 8.13 1.89 -6.76
C THR A 12 8.20 2.66 -8.08
N LYS A 13 7.05 2.87 -8.72
CA LYS A 13 6.88 3.55 -10.00
C LYS A 13 5.64 4.45 -9.90
N GLN A 14 5.76 5.67 -10.40
CA GLN A 14 4.65 6.65 -10.36
C GLN A 14 3.75 6.58 -11.59
N ASN A 15 4.25 6.20 -12.76
CA ASN A 15 3.49 6.26 -14.01
C ASN A 15 3.41 4.89 -14.66
N HIS A 16 2.22 4.29 -14.70
CA HIS A 16 1.93 3.00 -15.33
C HIS A 16 1.16 3.21 -16.63
N ILE A 17 1.46 2.42 -17.66
CA ILE A 17 0.79 2.48 -18.97
C ILE A 17 -0.22 1.33 -19.05
N LEU A 18 -1.51 1.67 -19.20
CA LEU A 18 -2.58 0.67 -19.27
C LEU A 18 -2.41 -0.23 -20.51
N GLY A 19 -2.38 -1.54 -20.29
CA GLY A 19 -2.17 -2.54 -21.36
C GLY A 19 -0.71 -2.96 -21.56
N GLU A 20 0.25 -2.19 -21.04
CA GLU A 20 1.67 -2.57 -21.00
C GLU A 20 2.08 -3.02 -19.60
N ASP A 21 1.86 -2.16 -18.60
CA ASP A 21 2.09 -2.49 -17.21
C ASP A 21 0.96 -3.38 -16.70
N LYS A 22 1.34 -4.48 -16.05
CA LYS A 22 0.39 -5.44 -15.45
C LYS A 22 0.18 -5.23 -13.96
N ILE A 23 1.16 -4.63 -13.28
CA ILE A 23 1.19 -4.50 -11.83
C ILE A 23 1.60 -3.09 -11.38
N VAL A 24 1.13 -2.72 -10.20
CA VAL A 24 1.66 -1.64 -9.37
C VAL A 24 2.40 -2.29 -8.21
N ARG A 25 3.72 -2.13 -8.16
CA ARG A 25 4.56 -2.67 -7.09
C ARG A 25 4.76 -1.64 -5.98
N VAL A 26 4.44 -1.99 -4.75
CA VAL A 26 4.61 -1.15 -3.55
C VAL A 26 5.75 -1.71 -2.71
N ALA A 27 6.77 -0.89 -2.45
CA ALA A 27 7.81 -1.23 -1.48
C ALA A 27 7.26 -1.02 -0.07
N VAL A 28 7.45 -1.99 0.81
CA VAL A 28 7.03 -1.96 2.21
C VAL A 28 8.20 -2.28 3.13
N LYS A 29 8.23 -1.67 4.32
CA LYS A 29 9.33 -1.86 5.26
C LYS A 29 8.88 -1.62 6.70
N ASN A 30 9.49 -2.39 7.61
CA ASN A 30 9.38 -2.22 9.05
C ASN A 30 10.76 -1.91 9.66
N ASP A 31 10.88 -0.76 10.31
CA ASP A 31 12.07 -0.27 11.03
C ASP A 31 11.94 -0.42 12.55
N ASN A 32 10.91 -1.13 13.04
CA ASN A 32 10.74 -1.38 14.46
C ASN A 32 11.46 -2.66 14.92
N ASP A 33 11.60 -2.82 16.23
CA ASP A 33 12.08 -4.04 16.89
C ASP A 33 10.98 -5.08 17.16
N TYR A 34 9.75 -4.83 16.70
CA TYR A 34 8.59 -5.73 16.77
C TYR A 34 7.95 -5.96 15.39
N ILE A 35 7.10 -6.99 15.27
CA ILE A 35 6.38 -7.29 14.03
C ILE A 35 5.31 -6.21 13.79
N ALA A 36 5.46 -5.50 12.68
CA ALA A 36 4.56 -4.44 12.26
C ALA A 36 4.60 -4.31 10.75
N GLY A 37 3.58 -3.69 10.18
CA GLY A 37 3.63 -3.35 8.77
C GLY A 37 2.35 -2.72 8.25
N PRO A 38 2.34 -2.41 6.95
CA PRO A 38 1.24 -1.68 6.35
C PRO A 38 0.10 -2.62 5.94
N ASN A 39 -1.12 -2.29 6.33
CA ASN A 39 -2.32 -2.73 5.63
C ASN A 39 -2.63 -1.70 4.52
N LEU A 40 -2.36 -2.11 3.28
CA LEU A 40 -2.47 -1.26 2.09
C LEU A 40 -3.90 -1.27 1.56
N ILE A 41 -4.51 -0.09 1.45
CA ILE A 41 -5.89 0.08 0.98
C ILE A 41 -5.87 1.03 -0.23
N PRO A 42 -6.05 0.54 -1.47
CA PRO A 42 -6.02 1.38 -2.66
C PRO A 42 -7.17 2.39 -2.68
N GLN A 43 -6.86 3.60 -3.15
CA GLN A 43 -7.82 4.67 -3.39
C GLN A 43 -7.64 5.24 -4.79
N ARG A 44 -8.76 5.58 -5.45
CA ARG A 44 -8.80 6.31 -6.71
C ARG A 44 -9.38 7.71 -6.50
N LYS A 45 -8.80 8.71 -7.18
CA LYS A 45 -9.32 10.08 -7.17
C LYS A 45 -10.47 10.20 -8.18
N GLU A 46 -11.67 10.52 -7.70
CA GLU A 46 -12.88 10.74 -8.49
C GLU A 46 -13.46 12.11 -8.15
N SER A 47 -13.57 13.01 -9.14
CA SER A 47 -14.09 14.38 -8.96
C SER A 47 -13.44 15.13 -7.79
N GLY A 48 -12.12 15.00 -7.65
CA GLY A 48 -11.33 15.64 -6.59
C GLY A 48 -11.39 14.96 -5.21
N LYS A 49 -12.21 13.92 -5.04
CA LYS A 49 -12.34 13.16 -3.79
C LYS A 49 -11.67 11.79 -3.90
N TRP A 50 -11.11 11.29 -2.81
CA TRP A 50 -10.52 9.96 -2.75
C TRP A 50 -11.57 8.92 -2.42
N LYS A 51 -11.73 7.93 -3.29
CA LYS A 51 -12.63 6.80 -3.11
C LYS A 51 -11.81 5.53 -2.88
N THR A 52 -12.09 4.85 -1.77
CA THR A 52 -11.51 3.53 -1.47
C THR A 52 -12.03 2.49 -2.44
N LEU A 53 -11.13 1.66 -2.97
CA LEU A 53 -11.50 0.48 -3.75
C LEU A 53 -11.72 -0.72 -2.81
N ASN A 54 -12.48 -1.71 -3.25
CA ASN A 54 -12.94 -2.81 -2.39
C ASN A 54 -11.89 -3.93 -2.25
N SER A 55 -10.68 -3.56 -1.81
CA SER A 55 -9.56 -4.47 -1.58
C SER A 55 -8.61 -3.90 -0.53
N ASN A 56 -7.85 -4.78 0.12
CA ASN A 56 -6.76 -4.41 1.02
C ASN A 56 -5.71 -5.54 1.06
N SER A 57 -4.51 -5.24 1.55
CA SER A 57 -3.43 -6.20 1.72
C SER A 57 -2.67 -5.93 3.02
N PRO A 58 -2.87 -6.75 4.08
CA PRO A 58 -2.05 -6.72 5.28
C PRO A 58 -0.64 -7.24 5.00
N ASN A 59 0.38 -6.52 5.44
CA ASN A 59 1.78 -6.90 5.27
C ASN A 59 2.47 -7.04 6.63
N PRO A 60 2.35 -8.19 7.34
CA PRO A 60 3.06 -8.42 8.58
C PRO A 60 4.56 -8.62 8.32
N LEU A 61 5.38 -7.64 8.71
CA LEU A 61 6.83 -7.67 8.49
C LEU A 61 7.59 -7.84 9.80
N LYS A 62 8.60 -8.71 9.81
CA LYS A 62 9.54 -8.84 10.92
C LYS A 62 10.36 -7.56 11.12
N PRO A 63 11.01 -7.40 12.28
CA PRO A 63 11.98 -6.31 12.49
C PRO A 63 12.98 -6.20 11.34
N ASP A 64 13.27 -4.97 10.91
CA ASP A 64 14.16 -4.60 9.81
C ASP A 64 13.83 -5.18 8.42
N GLN A 65 12.70 -5.87 8.27
CA GLN A 65 12.32 -6.50 7.01
C GLN A 65 11.86 -5.46 5.98
N LYS A 66 12.28 -5.67 4.74
CA LYS A 66 11.82 -4.98 3.54
C LYS A 66 11.19 -6.01 2.60
N ASP A 67 10.12 -5.62 1.94
CA ASP A 67 9.44 -6.48 0.97
C ASP A 67 8.74 -5.65 -0.12
N TYR A 68 8.09 -6.35 -1.05
CA TYR A 68 7.26 -5.76 -2.09
C TYR A 68 5.88 -6.41 -2.09
N ASP A 69 4.86 -5.58 -2.28
CA ASP A 69 3.48 -6.01 -2.50
C ASP A 69 3.04 -5.63 -3.93
N ASP A 70 2.63 -6.62 -4.72
CA ASP A 70 2.33 -6.47 -6.14
C ASP A 70 0.82 -6.50 -6.38
N TRP A 71 0.31 -5.39 -6.91
CA TRP A 71 -1.12 -5.18 -7.14
C TRP A 71 -1.46 -5.24 -8.63
N GLY A 72 -2.26 -6.21 -9.05
CA GLY A 72 -2.70 -6.35 -10.45
C GLY A 72 -3.52 -5.16 -10.93
N ILE A 73 -3.13 -4.53 -12.04
CA ILE A 73 -3.82 -3.35 -12.61
C ILE A 73 -5.26 -3.68 -13.01
N LYS A 74 -5.47 -4.87 -13.57
CA LYS A 74 -6.79 -5.28 -14.04
C LYS A 74 -7.71 -5.63 -12.89
N GLU A 75 -7.20 -6.40 -11.93
CA GLU A 75 -7.97 -7.00 -10.83
C GLU A 75 -8.24 -5.98 -9.71
N MET A 76 -7.26 -5.13 -9.39
CA MET A 76 -7.32 -4.28 -8.21
C MET A 76 -7.65 -2.82 -8.50
N PHE A 77 -7.48 -2.37 -9.75
CA PHE A 77 -7.68 -0.97 -10.15
C PHE A 77 -8.71 -0.80 -11.27
N ASP A 78 -9.58 -1.80 -11.44
CA ASP A 78 -10.65 -1.90 -12.45
C ASP A 78 -10.16 -1.78 -13.90
N ASN A 79 -8.87 -2.04 -14.16
CA ASN A 79 -8.23 -1.78 -15.45
C ASN A 79 -8.48 -0.34 -15.96
N LYS A 80 -8.54 0.64 -15.05
CA LYS A 80 -8.99 1.99 -15.34
C LYS A 80 -7.85 2.99 -15.21
N LYS A 81 -7.86 4.00 -16.08
CA LYS A 81 -6.94 5.14 -16.01
C LYS A 81 -7.32 6.08 -14.87
N GLY A 82 -6.34 6.73 -14.26
CA GLY A 82 -6.60 7.72 -13.22
C GLY A 82 -5.41 7.98 -12.30
N THR A 83 -5.69 8.79 -11.28
CA THR A 83 -4.78 9.07 -10.17
C THR A 83 -5.17 8.21 -8.97
N TYR A 84 -4.18 7.54 -8.41
CA TYR A 84 -4.33 6.57 -7.34
C TYR A 84 -3.34 6.85 -6.21
N ARG A 85 -3.63 6.31 -5.04
CA ARG A 85 -2.71 6.23 -3.88
C ARG A 85 -3.14 5.08 -3.00
N PHE A 86 -2.34 4.75 -1.99
CA PHE A 86 -2.79 3.88 -0.90
C PHE A 86 -3.07 4.70 0.36
N LYS A 87 -4.21 4.45 1.00
CA LYS A 87 -4.36 4.66 2.44
C LYS A 87 -3.61 3.50 3.12
N VAL A 88 -2.81 3.81 4.12
CA VAL A 88 -2.01 2.82 4.83
C VAL A 88 -2.40 2.85 6.30
N GLU A 89 -2.91 1.73 6.79
CA GLU A 89 -3.10 1.51 8.22
C GLU A 89 -1.85 0.82 8.77
N VAL A 90 -1.21 1.43 9.76
CA VAL A 90 -0.04 0.84 10.43
C VAL A 90 -0.55 -0.15 11.46
N GLU A 91 -0.27 -1.43 11.25
CA GLU A 91 -0.72 -2.50 12.12
C GLU A 91 0.48 -3.13 12.84
N ARG A 92 0.29 -3.38 14.14
CA ARG A 92 1.15 -4.27 14.92
C ARG A 92 0.55 -5.67 14.83
N TYR A 93 1.40 -6.66 14.60
CA TYR A 93 1.00 -8.06 14.47
C TYR A 93 1.58 -8.91 15.61
N ASP A 94 0.93 -10.02 15.93
CA ASP A 94 1.49 -11.03 16.79
C ASP A 94 2.49 -11.94 16.03
N SER A 95 3.05 -12.94 16.72
CA SER A 95 4.01 -13.87 16.10
C SER A 95 3.41 -14.78 15.03
N LYS A 96 2.08 -14.85 14.92
CA LYS A 96 1.36 -15.62 13.89
C LYS A 96 1.03 -14.75 12.67
N GLY A 97 1.24 -13.44 12.75
CA GLY A 97 0.90 -12.49 11.70
C GLY A 97 -0.54 -11.96 11.80
N ASP A 98 -1.21 -12.18 12.93
CA ASP A 98 -2.57 -11.67 13.16
C ASP A 98 -2.50 -10.22 13.66
N PRO A 99 -3.36 -9.30 13.17
CA PRO A 99 -3.34 -7.90 13.59
C PRO A 99 -3.82 -7.77 15.03
N VAL A 100 -3.00 -7.13 15.86
CA VAL A 100 -3.28 -6.90 17.29
C VAL A 100 -3.76 -5.48 17.54
N LYS A 101 -3.23 -4.51 16.79
CA LYS A 101 -3.50 -3.08 17.01
C LYS A 101 -3.20 -2.24 15.77
N THR A 102 -4.08 -1.31 15.44
CA THR A 102 -3.79 -0.21 14.51
C THR A 102 -3.13 0.96 15.25
N GLU A 103 -1.93 1.36 14.85
CA GLU A 103 -1.14 2.43 15.49
C GLU A 103 -1.32 3.80 14.83
N GLY A 104 -1.88 3.84 13.61
CA GLY A 104 -2.19 5.08 12.93
C GLY A 104 -2.43 4.88 11.43
N THR A 105 -2.59 6.00 10.72
CA THR A 105 -2.82 6.02 9.28
C THR A 105 -1.94 7.05 8.60
N PHE A 106 -1.40 6.71 7.44
CA PHE A 106 -0.78 7.66 6.51
C PHE A 106 -1.20 7.34 5.07
N TYR A 107 -0.70 8.13 4.10
CA TYR A 107 -0.96 7.91 2.68
C TYR A 107 0.36 7.80 1.92
N THR A 108 0.41 6.93 0.91
CA THR A 108 1.55 6.89 0.00
C THR A 108 1.54 8.07 -0.95
N ASP A 109 2.64 8.24 -1.68
CA ASP A 109 2.70 9.11 -2.84
C ASP A 109 1.66 8.67 -3.88
N GLU A 110 1.17 9.64 -4.65
CA GLU A 110 0.27 9.38 -5.76
C GLU A 110 1.00 8.61 -6.88
N PHE A 111 0.26 7.73 -7.56
CA PHE A 111 0.68 7.11 -8.81
C PHE A 111 -0.46 7.19 -9.83
N TYR A 112 -0.11 6.98 -11.09
CA TYR A 112 -0.95 7.25 -12.24
C TYR A 112 -1.01 6.01 -13.12
N ILE A 113 -2.21 5.59 -13.48
CA ILE A 113 -2.44 4.63 -14.57
C ILE A 113 -2.90 5.45 -15.77
N LYS A 114 -2.11 5.46 -16.83
CA LYS A 114 -2.25 6.32 -18.01
C LYS A 114 -2.74 5.58 -19.24
#